data_AF-A0A7K3IY42-F1
#
_entry.id   AF-A0A7K3IY42-F1
#
_cell.length_a   1.000
_cell.length_b   1.000
_cell.length_c   1.000
_cell.angle_alpha   90.00
_cell.angle_beta   90.00
_cell.angle_gamma   90.00
#
_symmetry.space_group_name_H-M   'P 1'
#
loop_
_entity.id
_entity.type
_entity.pdbx_description
1 polymer ?
#
loop_
_entity_poly.entity_id
_entity_poly.type
_entity_poly.pdbx_seq_one_letter_code
_entity_poly.pdbx_strand_id
1 'polypeptide(L)'
;VLIISAFHSNCGGETASSGDVWLTGQPYLKSVKDPYCNNSRNARWKKVLSLNDWISYLNKSGLKEKPDEVLKINFAQSTRKTDYMTGNFSLPLQKIRDDLDLRSTFFSVRVEGDSVILDGKGYGHGVGLCQEGAMAMAEKGFDYRQIIYFYFEGVIISDINNAVQK
;
A
#
# COMPACT_ATOMS: atom_id res chain seq x y z
N VAL A 1 16.83 -21.77 -2.24
CA VAL A 1 17.06 -20.31 -2.11
C VAL A 1 16.16 -19.79 -1.01
N LEU A 2 16.72 -19.05 -0.04
CA LEU A 2 15.93 -18.39 0.99
C LEU A 2 15.17 -17.20 0.39
N ILE A 3 13.95 -16.95 0.87
CA ILE A 3 13.11 -15.87 0.38
C ILE A 3 13.35 -14.57 1.16
N ILE A 4 12.99 -13.44 0.55
CA ILE A 4 12.78 -12.19 1.29
C ILE A 4 11.41 -12.26 1.96
N SER A 5 11.39 -12.41 3.29
CA SER A 5 10.17 -12.51 4.11
C SER A 5 9.67 -11.14 4.58
N ALA A 6 9.27 -10.30 3.61
CA ALA A 6 8.75 -8.96 3.89
C ALA A 6 7.48 -8.99 4.76
N PHE A 7 7.33 -8.02 5.66
CA PHE A 7 6.13 -7.88 6.48
C PHE A 7 5.85 -6.41 6.83
N HIS A 8 4.59 -6.10 7.09
CA HIS A 8 4.13 -4.75 7.44
C HIS A 8 2.91 -4.81 8.37
N SER A 9 2.53 -3.68 8.96
CA SER A 9 1.48 -3.62 9.99
C SER A 9 0.09 -4.00 9.45
N ASN A 10 -0.41 -3.29 8.44
CA ASN A 10 -1.73 -3.56 7.85
C ASN A 10 -1.73 -3.28 6.34
N CYS A 11 -2.26 -4.18 5.53
CA CYS A 11 -2.25 -4.03 4.07
C CYS A 11 -3.42 -3.17 3.54
N GLY A 12 -4.45 -2.89 4.33
CA GLY A 12 -5.61 -2.12 3.91
C GLY A 12 -6.56 -2.89 3.00
N GLY A 13 -6.57 -4.21 3.12
CA GLY A 13 -7.41 -5.13 2.33
C GLY A 13 -6.72 -5.75 1.11
N GLU A 14 -5.49 -5.32 0.79
CA GLU A 14 -4.72 -5.81 -0.35
C GLU A 14 -3.22 -5.61 -0.13
N THR A 15 -2.41 -6.64 -0.33
CA THR A 15 -0.94 -6.51 -0.33
C THR A 15 -0.44 -5.96 -1.67
N ALA A 16 0.72 -5.34 -1.68
CA ALA A 16 1.40 -4.87 -2.89
C ALA A 16 2.28 -5.99 -3.46
N SER A 17 2.40 -6.06 -4.78
CA SER A 17 3.47 -6.85 -5.38
C SER A 17 4.81 -6.19 -5.12
N SER A 18 5.84 -6.98 -4.87
CA SER A 18 7.21 -6.46 -4.64
C SER A 18 7.73 -5.61 -5.79
N GLY A 19 7.42 -5.94 -7.05
CA GLY A 19 7.83 -5.17 -8.22
C GLY A 19 7.16 -3.79 -8.35
N ASP A 20 6.06 -3.55 -7.62
CA ASP A 20 5.36 -2.27 -7.61
C ASP A 20 5.92 -1.33 -6.53
N VAL A 21 6.75 -1.85 -5.62
CA VAL A 21 7.29 -1.13 -4.46
C VAL A 21 8.81 -1.09 -4.47
N TRP A 22 9.47 -2.08 -5.07
CA TRP A 22 10.91 -2.24 -5.11
C TRP A 22 11.43 -2.44 -6.52
N LEU A 23 12.73 -2.22 -6.71
CA LEU A 23 13.42 -2.35 -8.00
C LEU A 23 13.38 -3.78 -8.57
N THR A 24 13.19 -4.81 -7.74
CA THR A 24 13.20 -6.21 -8.17
C THR A 24 11.97 -6.93 -7.65
N GLY A 25 11.12 -7.35 -8.59
CA GLY A 25 9.99 -8.22 -8.30
C GLY A 25 10.43 -9.63 -7.90
N GLN A 26 9.81 -10.16 -6.86
CA GLN A 26 9.96 -11.53 -6.40
C GLN A 26 8.70 -12.34 -6.76
N PRO A 27 8.85 -13.55 -7.32
CA PRO A 27 7.71 -14.35 -7.76
C PRO A 27 6.76 -14.75 -6.61
N TYR A 28 7.29 -14.86 -5.40
CA TYR A 28 6.53 -15.20 -4.18
C TYR A 28 5.95 -13.98 -3.44
N LEU A 29 6.22 -12.75 -3.88
CA LEU A 29 5.67 -11.51 -3.29
C LEU A 29 4.74 -10.83 -4.30
N LYS A 30 3.56 -11.42 -4.48
CA LYS A 30 2.48 -10.92 -5.33
C LYS A 30 1.41 -10.22 -4.50
N SER A 31 0.59 -9.41 -5.16
CA SER A 31 -0.60 -8.83 -4.56
C SER A 31 -1.62 -9.92 -4.21
N VAL A 32 -2.10 -9.88 -2.98
CA VAL A 32 -3.10 -10.79 -2.40
C VAL A 32 -4.22 -9.95 -1.80
N LYS A 33 -5.46 -10.30 -2.11
CA LYS A 33 -6.64 -9.72 -1.44
C LYS A 33 -6.73 -10.29 -0.02
N ASP A 34 -6.71 -9.41 0.97
CA ASP A 34 -6.70 -9.77 2.38
C ASP A 34 -8.03 -9.35 3.04
N PRO A 35 -8.99 -10.28 3.19
CA PRO A 35 -10.26 -9.96 3.84
C PRO A 35 -10.12 -9.83 5.37
N TYR A 36 -9.00 -10.26 5.96
CA TYR A 36 -8.85 -10.44 7.41
C TYR A 36 -8.47 -9.14 8.12
N CYS A 37 -7.67 -8.28 7.48
CA CYS A 37 -7.14 -7.09 8.15
C CYS A 37 -8.09 -5.87 8.17
N ASN A 38 -9.21 -5.89 7.43
CA ASN A 38 -10.05 -4.71 7.15
C ASN A 38 -10.72 -4.07 8.37
N ASN A 39 -10.93 -4.85 9.44
CA ASN A 39 -11.58 -4.38 10.68
C ASN A 39 -10.57 -3.97 11.76
N SER A 40 -9.28 -4.03 11.45
CA SER A 40 -8.22 -3.78 12.42
C SER A 40 -7.96 -2.28 12.58
N ARG A 41 -7.33 -1.90 13.69
CA ARG A 41 -7.10 -0.49 14.07
C ARG A 41 -6.37 0.30 12.98
N ASN A 42 -5.44 -0.32 12.28
CA ASN A 42 -4.62 0.35 11.26
C ASN A 42 -5.17 0.20 9.83
N ALA A 43 -6.38 -0.36 9.67
CA ALA A 43 -6.97 -0.61 8.36
C ALA A 43 -7.31 0.66 7.59
N ARG A 44 -7.63 1.76 8.28
CA ARG A 44 -8.02 3.04 7.67
C ARG A 44 -7.33 4.21 8.35
N TRP A 45 -7.06 5.25 7.57
CA TRP A 45 -6.57 6.52 8.06
C TRP A 45 -7.10 7.66 7.19
N LYS A 46 -7.13 8.86 7.75
CA LYS A 46 -7.53 10.08 7.06
C LYS A 46 -6.50 11.16 7.32
N LYS A 47 -6.12 11.90 6.28
CA LYS A 47 -5.36 13.15 6.41
C LYS A 47 -6.10 14.25 5.67
N VAL A 48 -6.21 15.41 6.28
CA VAL A 48 -6.85 16.59 5.69
C VAL A 48 -5.76 17.64 5.47
N LEU A 49 -5.72 18.20 4.26
CA LEU A 49 -4.82 19.28 3.85
C LEU A 49 -5.66 20.45 3.37
N SER A 50 -5.11 21.66 3.39
CA SER A 50 -5.74 22.76 2.65
C SER A 50 -5.60 22.50 1.14
N LEU A 51 -6.58 22.95 0.35
CA LEU A 51 -6.51 22.87 -1.11
C LEU A 51 -5.26 23.58 -1.65
N ASN A 52 -4.90 24.71 -1.06
CA ASN A 52 -3.73 25.49 -1.44
C ASN A 52 -2.41 24.75 -1.18
N ASP A 53 -2.27 24.05 -0.05
CA ASP A 53 -1.07 23.27 0.26
C ASP A 53 -0.92 22.09 -0.70
N TRP A 54 -2.02 21.41 -0.99
CA TRP A 54 -2.01 20.29 -1.93
C TRP A 54 -1.66 20.74 -3.35
N ILE A 55 -2.27 21.81 -3.86
CA ILE A 55 -1.93 22.39 -5.16
C ILE A 55 -0.46 22.83 -5.19
N SER A 56 0.00 23.51 -4.13
CA SER A 56 1.40 23.94 -4.03
C SER A 56 2.38 22.78 -4.04
N TYR A 57 2.03 21.67 -3.38
CA TYR A 57 2.80 20.43 -3.39
C TYR A 57 2.86 19.81 -4.80
N LEU A 58 1.72 19.71 -5.48
CA LEU A 58 1.65 19.17 -6.84
C LEU A 58 2.42 20.04 -7.86
N ASN A 59 2.31 21.37 -7.75
CA ASN A 59 3.04 22.31 -8.61
C ASN A 59 4.55 22.19 -8.41
N LYS A 60 5.03 22.11 -7.16
CA LYS A 60 6.45 21.84 -6.85
C LYS A 60 6.91 20.48 -7.38
N SER A 61 5.99 19.53 -7.49
CA SER A 61 6.25 18.19 -8.03
C SER A 61 6.13 18.10 -9.56
N GLY A 62 5.82 19.21 -10.24
CA GLY A 62 5.84 19.31 -11.70
C GLY A 62 4.47 19.37 -12.39
N LEU A 63 3.36 19.49 -11.64
CA LEU A 63 2.06 19.76 -12.24
C LEU A 63 2.07 21.18 -12.86
N LYS A 64 1.76 21.27 -14.16
CA LYS A 64 1.78 22.51 -14.96
C LYS A 64 0.39 22.92 -15.46
N GLU A 65 -0.65 22.75 -14.64
CA GLU A 65 -2.03 23.06 -15.02
C GLU A 65 -2.57 24.33 -14.34
N LYS A 66 -3.54 24.98 -15.01
CA LYS A 66 -4.17 26.23 -14.54
C LYS A 66 -5.19 25.94 -13.42
N PRO A 67 -5.47 26.91 -12.52
CA PRO A 67 -6.29 26.71 -11.32
C PRO A 67 -7.73 26.21 -11.53
N ASP A 68 -8.31 26.36 -12.73
CA ASP A 68 -9.75 26.16 -12.96
C ASP A 68 -10.21 24.68 -13.06
N GLU A 69 -9.34 23.72 -12.78
CA GLU A 69 -9.62 22.28 -12.90
C GLU A 69 -9.46 21.53 -11.57
N VAL A 70 -9.87 22.15 -10.47
CA VAL A 70 -9.83 21.59 -9.09
C VAL A 70 -10.48 20.19 -8.97
N LEU A 71 -11.43 19.82 -9.83
CA LEU A 71 -12.00 18.46 -9.81
C LEU A 71 -11.10 17.41 -10.44
N LYS A 72 -10.13 17.78 -11.28
CA LYS A 72 -9.22 16.84 -11.94
C LYS A 72 -8.18 16.24 -11.02
N ILE A 73 -7.86 16.92 -9.91
CA ILE A 73 -6.93 16.42 -8.88
C ILE A 73 -7.58 15.41 -7.90
N ASN A 74 -8.86 15.05 -8.12
CA ASN A 74 -9.44 13.89 -7.45
C ASN A 74 -8.79 12.62 -7.98
N PHE A 75 -8.48 11.69 -7.07
CA PHE A 75 -7.84 10.43 -7.40
C PHE A 75 -8.47 9.31 -6.58
N ALA A 76 -8.86 8.24 -7.23
CA ALA A 76 -9.43 7.08 -6.56
C ALA A 76 -8.64 5.83 -6.89
N GLN A 77 -8.40 5.00 -5.88
CA GLN A 77 -7.78 3.69 -6.07
C GLN A 77 -8.55 2.61 -5.29
N SER A 78 -9.17 1.69 -6.04
CA SER A 78 -9.85 0.50 -5.51
C SER A 78 -8.87 -0.66 -5.27
N THR A 79 -7.79 -0.71 -6.06
CA THR A 79 -6.62 -1.57 -5.91
C THR A 79 -5.37 -0.70 -5.78
N ARG A 80 -4.27 -1.25 -5.29
CA ARG A 80 -3.02 -0.49 -5.15
C ARG A 80 -2.50 -0.05 -6.50
N LYS A 81 -2.16 1.24 -6.60
CA LYS A 81 -1.45 1.84 -7.74
C LYS A 81 -0.04 2.24 -7.32
N THR A 82 0.85 2.41 -8.28
CA THR A 82 2.21 2.95 -8.07
C THR A 82 2.23 4.47 -8.08
N ASP A 83 1.35 5.08 -8.87
CA ASP A 83 1.34 6.50 -9.16
C ASP A 83 -0.02 7.14 -8.88
N TYR A 84 0.04 8.39 -8.39
CA TYR A 84 -1.06 9.33 -8.39
C TYR A 84 -1.13 9.95 -9.78
N MET A 85 -2.31 9.94 -10.39
CA MET A 85 -2.52 10.43 -11.75
C MET A 85 -3.66 11.44 -11.80
N THR A 86 -3.42 12.57 -12.46
CA THR A 86 -4.42 13.59 -12.79
C THR A 86 -4.10 14.16 -14.17
N GLY A 87 -5.02 14.04 -15.12
CA GLY A 87 -4.75 14.42 -16.51
C GLY A 87 -3.51 13.68 -17.06
N ASN A 88 -2.53 14.44 -17.54
CA ASN A 88 -1.26 13.91 -18.04
C ASN A 88 -0.14 13.89 -16.98
N PHE A 89 -0.43 14.31 -15.75
CA PHE A 89 0.54 14.34 -14.67
C PHE A 89 0.53 13.02 -13.90
N SER A 90 1.73 12.51 -13.61
CA SER A 90 1.97 11.32 -12.80
C SER A 90 2.97 11.63 -11.70
N LEU A 91 2.71 11.18 -10.49
CA LEU A 91 3.59 11.33 -9.34
C LEU A 91 3.63 10.02 -8.55
N PRO A 92 4.81 9.43 -8.28
CA PRO A 92 4.89 8.20 -7.50
C PRO A 92 4.22 8.36 -6.13
N LEU A 93 3.29 7.47 -5.78
CA LEU A 93 2.57 7.51 -4.50
C LEU A 93 3.53 7.34 -3.32
N GLN A 94 4.64 6.65 -3.52
CA GLN A 94 5.70 6.52 -2.51
C GLN A 94 6.32 7.88 -2.17
N LYS A 95 6.57 8.73 -3.18
CA LYS A 95 7.07 10.08 -2.94
C LYS A 95 6.08 10.91 -2.11
N ILE A 96 4.79 10.82 -2.42
CA ILE A 96 3.74 11.53 -1.67
C ILE A 96 3.67 11.01 -0.23
N ARG A 97 3.77 9.69 -0.04
CA ARG A 97 3.81 9.07 1.27
C ARG A 97 4.98 9.59 2.10
N ASP A 98 6.18 9.63 1.52
CA ASP A 98 7.39 10.02 2.23
C ASP A 98 7.40 11.53 2.53
N ASP A 99 7.06 12.37 1.53
CA ASP A 99 7.05 13.83 1.67
C ASP A 99 5.99 14.31 2.69
N LEU A 100 4.87 13.60 2.80
CA LEU A 100 3.74 13.97 3.66
C LEU A 100 3.59 13.08 4.90
N ASP A 101 4.56 12.21 5.20
CA ASP A 101 4.53 11.28 6.33
C ASP A 101 3.19 10.51 6.43
N LEU A 102 2.80 9.88 5.32
CA LEU A 102 1.57 9.08 5.25
C LEU A 102 1.83 7.64 5.71
N ARG A 103 0.81 7.01 6.29
CA ARG A 103 0.91 5.63 6.78
C ARG A 103 1.14 4.61 5.66
N SER A 104 0.63 4.87 4.45
CA SER A 104 0.74 3.97 3.30
C SER A 104 0.61 4.73 1.98
N THR A 105 0.88 4.05 0.87
CA THR A 105 0.61 4.54 -0.51
C THR A 105 -0.82 4.26 -0.98
N PHE A 106 -1.64 3.56 -0.17
CA PHE A 106 -2.96 3.12 -0.57
C PHE A 106 -4.03 4.12 -0.12
N PHE A 107 -4.13 5.25 -0.82
CA PHE A 107 -5.07 6.32 -0.51
C PHE A 107 -5.74 6.94 -1.73
N SER A 108 -6.96 7.43 -1.54
CA SER A 108 -7.68 8.24 -2.53
C SER A 108 -7.64 9.71 -2.09
N VAL A 109 -7.68 10.63 -3.06
CA VAL A 109 -7.70 12.07 -2.87
C VAL A 109 -9.06 12.60 -3.29
N ARG A 110 -9.71 13.36 -2.42
CA ARG A 110 -11.00 14.01 -2.69
C ARG A 110 -10.94 15.48 -2.30
N VAL A 111 -11.33 16.37 -3.20
CA VAL A 111 -11.50 17.80 -2.90
C VAL A 111 -12.88 18.04 -2.30
N GLU A 112 -12.92 18.75 -1.18
CA GLU A 112 -14.14 19.15 -0.47
C GLU A 112 -14.02 20.63 -0.06
N GLY A 113 -14.62 21.53 -0.85
CA GLY A 113 -14.48 22.98 -0.64
C GLY A 113 -13.01 23.41 -0.69
N ASP A 114 -12.55 24.08 0.37
CA ASP A 114 -11.16 24.55 0.49
C ASP A 114 -10.21 23.49 1.10
N SER A 115 -10.66 22.24 1.22
CA SER A 115 -9.90 21.14 1.80
C SER A 115 -9.70 19.97 0.82
N VAL A 116 -8.63 19.22 1.05
CA VAL A 116 -8.32 17.98 0.35
C VAL A 116 -8.24 16.86 1.37
N ILE A 117 -9.06 15.82 1.17
CA ILE A 117 -9.11 14.63 2.02
C ILE A 117 -8.36 13.49 1.35
N LEU A 118 -7.32 13.01 2.03
CA LEU A 118 -6.63 11.77 1.72
C LEU A 118 -7.26 10.65 2.56
N ASP A 119 -8.12 9.86 1.94
CA ASP A 119 -8.75 8.68 2.55
C ASP A 119 -7.90 7.45 2.25
N GLY A 120 -7.14 6.99 3.25
CA GLY A 120 -6.15 5.94 3.11
C GLY A 120 -6.47 4.65 3.84
N LYS A 121 -5.79 3.59 3.41
CA LYS A 121 -5.93 2.22 3.93
C LYS A 121 -4.58 1.63 4.31
N GLY A 122 -4.58 0.86 5.39
CA GLY A 122 -3.40 0.14 5.87
C GLY A 122 -2.28 1.03 6.43
N TYR A 123 -1.23 0.37 6.88
CA TYR A 123 -0.02 0.95 7.43
C TYR A 123 1.19 0.12 6.98
N GLY A 124 2.10 0.77 6.28
CA GLY A 124 3.39 0.22 5.86
C GLY A 124 3.50 0.08 4.35
N HIS A 125 4.55 -0.62 3.90
CA HIS A 125 4.85 -0.77 2.48
C HIS A 125 3.89 -1.72 1.74
N GLY A 126 3.13 -2.56 2.46
CA GLY A 126 2.10 -3.41 1.86
C GLY A 126 2.59 -4.72 1.24
N VAL A 127 3.91 -4.92 1.11
CA VAL A 127 4.50 -6.13 0.51
C VAL A 127 4.57 -7.27 1.53
N GLY A 128 4.25 -8.49 1.11
CA GLY A 128 4.36 -9.71 1.91
C GLY A 128 3.31 -9.81 3.02
N LEU A 129 3.72 -10.27 4.19
CA LEU A 129 2.81 -10.60 5.29
C LEU A 129 2.21 -9.35 5.94
N CYS A 130 0.88 -9.31 6.02
CA CYS A 130 0.12 -8.32 6.79
C CYS A 130 0.00 -8.80 8.23
N GLN A 131 0.60 -8.10 9.20
CA GLN A 131 0.63 -8.52 10.61
C GLN A 131 -0.77 -8.61 11.22
N GLU A 132 -1.59 -7.57 11.06
CA GLU A 132 -2.97 -7.57 11.58
C GLU A 132 -3.85 -8.60 10.86
N GLY A 133 -3.60 -8.87 9.57
CA GLY A 133 -4.29 -9.94 8.84
C GLY A 133 -3.89 -11.33 9.33
N ALA A 134 -2.60 -11.57 9.54
CA ALA A 134 -2.07 -12.81 10.11
C ALA A 134 -2.60 -13.07 11.54
N MET A 135 -2.70 -12.04 12.38
CA MET A 135 -3.32 -12.14 13.71
C MET A 135 -4.79 -12.55 13.61
N ALA A 136 -5.57 -11.88 12.74
CA ALA A 136 -6.98 -12.20 12.54
C ALA A 136 -7.19 -13.60 11.93
N MET A 137 -6.26 -14.08 11.09
CA MET A 137 -6.25 -15.48 10.64
C MET A 137 -5.95 -16.44 11.80
N ALA A 138 -4.95 -16.15 12.64
CA ALA A 138 -4.65 -16.99 13.79
C ALA A 138 -5.83 -17.10 14.78
N GLU A 139 -6.52 -15.98 15.05
CA GLU A 139 -7.75 -15.96 15.87
C GLU A 139 -8.89 -16.81 15.29
N LYS A 140 -8.90 -16.99 13.97
CA LYS A 140 -9.86 -17.87 13.26
C LYS A 140 -9.42 -19.32 13.19
N GLY A 141 -8.30 -19.68 13.81
CA GLY A 141 -7.78 -21.04 13.89
C GLY A 141 -6.90 -21.47 12.71
N PHE A 142 -6.50 -20.54 11.84
CA PHE A 142 -5.51 -20.86 10.79
C PHE A 142 -4.14 -21.07 11.42
N ASP A 143 -3.44 -22.12 11.01
CA ASP A 143 -2.08 -22.36 11.45
C ASP A 143 -1.07 -21.47 10.69
N TYR A 144 0.18 -21.44 11.19
CA TYR A 144 1.23 -20.62 10.60
C TYR A 144 1.57 -21.00 9.15
N ARG A 145 1.37 -22.27 8.74
CA ARG A 145 1.65 -22.70 7.36
C ARG A 145 0.59 -22.11 6.43
N GLN A 146 -0.68 -22.19 6.82
CA GLN A 146 -1.78 -21.60 6.08
C GLN A 146 -1.61 -20.08 5.94
N ILE A 147 -1.18 -19.40 7.01
CA ILE A 147 -0.91 -17.95 6.98
C ILE A 147 0.25 -17.62 6.03
N ILE A 148 1.37 -18.34 6.11
CA ILE A 148 2.53 -18.11 5.23
C ILE A 148 2.17 -18.38 3.76
N TYR A 149 1.49 -19.49 3.47
CA TYR A 149 1.08 -19.81 2.09
C TYR A 149 0.02 -18.86 1.53
N PHE A 150 -0.74 -18.18 2.40
CA PHE A 150 -1.66 -17.13 1.98
C PHE A 150 -0.92 -15.87 1.51
N TYR A 151 0.14 -15.44 2.22
CA TYR A 151 0.87 -14.20 1.90
C TYR A 151 2.05 -14.37 0.92
N PHE A 152 2.58 -15.59 0.81
CA PHE A 152 3.76 -15.86 -0.01
C PHE A 152 3.46 -17.00 -1.00
N GLU A 153 3.42 -16.66 -2.30
CA GLU A 153 3.02 -17.60 -3.34
C GLU A 153 4.12 -18.63 -3.65
N GLY A 154 3.74 -19.91 -3.70
CA GLY A 154 4.63 -20.99 -4.13
C GLY A 154 5.80 -21.28 -3.19
N VAL A 155 5.77 -20.77 -1.95
CA VAL A 155 6.85 -21.01 -0.98
C VAL A 155 6.68 -22.38 -0.31
N ILE A 156 7.81 -22.91 0.18
CA ILE A 156 7.83 -24.10 1.03
C ILE A 156 8.43 -23.75 2.37
N ILE A 157 7.89 -24.33 3.44
CA ILE A 157 8.47 -24.25 4.77
C ILE A 157 9.38 -25.46 4.94
N SER A 158 10.67 -25.21 5.18
CA SER A 158 11.69 -26.24 5.34
C SER A 158 12.51 -25.97 6.59
N ASP A 159 12.98 -27.04 7.22
CA ASP A 159 14.06 -26.95 8.20
C ASP A 159 15.31 -26.36 7.52
N ILE A 160 16.03 -25.49 8.23
CA ILE A 160 17.22 -24.82 7.71
C ILE A 160 18.31 -25.82 7.30
N ASN A 161 18.42 -26.95 8.00
CA ASN A 161 19.40 -27.99 7.69
C ASN A 161 19.17 -28.61 6.30
N ASN A 162 17.92 -28.61 5.82
CA ASN A 162 17.57 -29.11 4.49
C ASN A 162 17.70 -28.02 3.41
N ALA A 163 17.71 -26.73 3.80
CA ALA A 163 17.71 -25.60 2.87
C ALA A 163 19.12 -25.19 2.41
N VAL A 164 20.14 -25.51 3.20
CA VAL A 164 21.55 -25.12 2.97
C VAL A 164 22.37 -26.25 2.29
N GLN A 165 21.82 -27.46 2.16
CA GLN A 165 22.48 -28.60 1.51
C GLN A 165 22.36 -28.62 -0.03
N LYS A 166 22.14 -27.48 -0.69
CA LYS A 166 22.13 -27.37 -2.15
C LYS A 166 22.94 -26.20 -2.64
#